data_AF-A0A418NPD3-F1
#
_entry.id   AF-A0A418NPD3-F1
#
_cell.length_a   1.000
_cell.length_b   1.000
_cell.length_c   1.000
_cell.angle_alpha   90.00
_cell.angle_beta   90.00
_cell.angle_gamma   90.00
#
_symmetry.space_group_name_H-M   'P 1'
#
loop_
_entity.id
_entity.type
_entity.pdbx_description
1 polymer ?
#
loop_
_entity_poly.entity_id
_entity_poly.type
_entity_poly.pdbx_seq_one_letter_code
_entity_poly.pdbx_strand_id
1 'polypeptide(L)'
;MKSFQKGLGLGTLGTLLLIGTVALIVVLTGAYNVAADDGHTPITEWALDTSMTNSVESRASNLNAPEFTQAMVEAGAGDYKAMCAHCHGGVGEGRAQWSSGMLPHPPALANAAKSWSDEEVFWLVKHGVKASGMPAFGGTHEDRALWNITAFVKNMPQMSEEQYATLGSAGGH
;
A
#
# COMPACT_ATOMS: atom_id res chain seq x y z
N MET A 1 -12.60 -30.19 39.35
CA MET A 1 -11.70 -30.05 38.19
C MET A 1 -12.34 -30.47 36.87
N LYS A 2 -12.81 -31.72 36.69
CA LYS A 2 -13.42 -32.19 35.42
C LYS A 2 -14.72 -31.46 35.00
N SER A 3 -15.55 -31.03 35.95
CA SER A 3 -16.78 -30.24 35.68
C SER A 3 -16.47 -28.81 35.22
N PHE A 4 -15.46 -28.17 35.81
CA PHE A 4 -14.99 -26.84 35.44
C PHE A 4 -14.39 -26.82 34.03
N GLN A 5 -13.57 -27.81 33.67
CA GLN A 5 -13.01 -27.93 32.31
C GLN A 5 -14.09 -28.16 31.25
N LYS A 6 -15.13 -28.95 31.57
CA LYS A 6 -16.30 -29.14 30.68
C LYS A 6 -17.11 -27.86 30.51
N GLY A 7 -17.34 -27.12 31.60
CA GLY A 7 -18.04 -25.82 31.55
C GLY A 7 -17.27 -24.78 30.75
N LEU A 8 -15.95 -24.69 30.92
CA LEU A 8 -15.09 -23.81 30.14
C LEU A 8 -15.11 -24.18 28.64
N GLY A 9 -15.01 -25.48 28.32
CA GLY A 9 -15.05 -25.96 26.94
C GLY A 9 -16.39 -25.69 26.23
N LEU A 10 -17.53 -25.92 26.91
CA LEU A 10 -18.85 -25.57 26.35
C LEU A 10 -19.01 -24.06 26.16
N GLY A 11 -18.51 -23.27 27.11
CA GLY A 11 -18.54 -21.81 27.04
C GLY A 11 -17.76 -21.28 25.84
N THR A 12 -16.51 -21.72 25.66
CA THR A 12 -15.68 -21.32 24.52
C THR A 12 -16.31 -21.71 23.18
N LEU A 13 -16.84 -22.94 23.07
CA LEU A 13 -17.52 -23.37 21.85
C LEU A 13 -18.77 -22.52 21.55
N GLY A 14 -19.58 -22.23 22.57
CA GLY A 14 -20.75 -21.38 22.43
C GLY A 14 -20.39 -19.96 21.96
N THR A 15 -19.34 -19.36 22.53
CA THR A 15 -18.85 -18.04 22.11
C THR A 15 -18.35 -18.04 20.67
N LEU A 16 -17.57 -19.05 20.25
CA LEU A 16 -17.07 -19.14 18.88
C LEU A 16 -18.23 -19.29 17.86
N LEU A 17 -19.24 -20.11 18.19
CA LEU A 17 -20.43 -20.26 17.36
C LEU A 17 -21.21 -18.94 17.24
N LEU A 18 -21.33 -18.19 18.33
CA LEU A 18 -21.98 -16.88 18.31
C LEU A 18 -21.22 -15.89 17.41
N ILE A 19 -19.90 -15.80 17.55
CA ILE A 19 -19.05 -14.94 16.71
C ILE A 19 -19.20 -15.33 15.23
N GLY A 20 -19.11 -16.63 14.92
CA GLY A 20 -19.28 -17.13 13.56
C GLY A 20 -20.66 -16.81 12.97
N THR A 21 -21.71 -16.93 13.78
CA THR A 21 -23.09 -16.59 13.36
C THR A 21 -23.23 -15.10 13.09
N VAL A 22 -22.70 -14.22 13.96
CA VAL A 22 -22.72 -12.76 13.76
C VAL A 22 -21.94 -12.38 12.49
N ALA A 23 -20.75 -12.95 12.29
CA ALA A 23 -19.95 -12.71 11.08
C ALA A 23 -20.72 -13.12 9.81
N LEU A 24 -21.37 -14.28 9.83
CA LEU A 24 -22.17 -14.76 8.71
C LEU A 24 -23.37 -13.83 8.42
N ILE A 25 -24.05 -13.33 9.46
CA ILE A 25 -25.13 -12.35 9.29
C ILE A 25 -24.59 -11.09 8.61
N VAL A 26 -23.46 -10.55 9.05
CA VAL A 26 -22.88 -9.34 8.43
C VAL A 26 -22.56 -9.57 6.96
N VAL A 27 -21.95 -10.71 6.61
CA VAL A 27 -21.58 -11.06 5.22
C VAL A 27 -22.82 -11.28 4.35
N LEU A 28 -23.81 -12.04 4.83
CA LEU A 28 -24.97 -12.41 4.02
C LEU A 28 -26.00 -11.29 3.86
N THR A 29 -26.05 -10.34 4.80
CA THR A 29 -27.01 -9.24 4.75
C THR A 29 -26.46 -7.99 4.07
N GLY A 30 -25.13 -7.89 3.88
CA GLY A 30 -24.51 -6.65 3.41
C GLY A 30 -24.54 -5.54 4.46
N ALA A 31 -24.63 -5.88 5.75
CA ALA A 31 -24.63 -4.90 6.85
C ALA A 31 -23.34 -4.07 6.91
N TYR A 32 -22.26 -4.54 6.29
CA TYR A 32 -21.04 -3.78 6.08
C TYR A 32 -21.10 -3.06 4.74
N ASN A 33 -21.11 -1.72 4.77
CA ASN A 33 -21.08 -0.89 3.58
C ASN A 33 -19.71 -1.01 2.89
N VAL A 34 -19.70 -1.36 1.60
CA VAL A 34 -18.48 -1.51 0.80
C VAL A 34 -18.23 -0.31 -0.12
N ALA A 35 -19.06 0.74 -0.04
CA ALA A 35 -18.91 1.94 -0.84
C ALA A 35 -17.60 2.66 -0.46
N ALA A 36 -16.78 3.02 -1.45
CA ALA A 36 -15.47 3.62 -1.24
C ALA A 36 -15.51 5.11 -0.85
N ASP A 37 -16.69 5.74 -0.95
CA ASP A 37 -16.96 7.08 -0.45
C ASP A 37 -17.36 7.10 1.03
N ASP A 38 -17.43 5.93 1.68
CA ASP A 38 -17.64 5.77 3.11
C ASP A 38 -16.44 5.08 3.77
N GLY A 39 -16.00 5.60 4.90
CA GLY A 39 -14.82 5.11 5.61
C GLY A 39 -15.04 3.74 6.24
N HIS A 40 -13.94 3.02 6.49
CA HIS A 40 -13.99 1.86 7.37
C HIS A 40 -14.36 2.28 8.80
N THR A 41 -14.96 1.35 9.56
CA THR A 41 -15.11 1.57 11.01
C THR A 41 -13.73 1.71 11.67
N PRO A 42 -13.57 2.45 12.79
CA PRO A 42 -12.26 2.67 13.40
C PRO A 42 -11.48 1.38 13.72
N ILE A 43 -12.18 0.32 14.14
CA ILE A 43 -11.55 -0.97 14.42
C ILE A 43 -11.09 -1.67 13.14
N THR A 44 -11.87 -1.56 12.05
CA THR A 44 -11.51 -2.13 10.75
C THR A 44 -10.35 -1.38 10.13
N GLU A 45 -10.39 -0.04 10.17
CA GLU A 45 -9.30 0.82 9.69
C GLU A 45 -7.99 0.51 10.42
N TRP A 46 -8.00 0.53 11.75
CA TRP A 46 -6.84 0.16 12.56
C TRP A 46 -6.32 -1.25 12.23
N ALA A 47 -7.20 -2.24 12.11
CA ALA A 47 -6.81 -3.61 11.84
C ALA A 47 -6.16 -3.76 10.45
N LEU A 48 -6.71 -3.10 9.42
CA LEU A 48 -6.18 -3.14 8.06
C LEU A 48 -4.85 -2.39 7.95
N ASP A 49 -4.76 -1.17 8.49
CA ASP A 49 -3.54 -0.35 8.46
C ASP A 49 -2.39 -0.99 9.24
N THR A 50 -2.66 -1.46 10.47
CA THR A 50 -1.67 -2.15 11.30
C THR A 50 -1.19 -3.44 10.64
N SER A 51 -2.12 -4.22 10.07
CA SER A 51 -1.76 -5.47 9.38
C SER A 51 -0.92 -5.20 8.12
N MET A 52 -1.25 -4.15 7.36
CA MET A 52 -0.51 -3.74 6.18
C MET A 52 0.92 -3.33 6.55
N THR A 53 1.07 -2.40 7.51
CA THR A 53 2.38 -1.89 7.96
C THR A 53 3.26 -3.02 8.49
N ASN A 54 2.76 -3.82 9.45
CA ASN A 54 3.53 -4.94 10.01
C ASN A 54 3.89 -6.00 8.97
N SER A 55 3.00 -6.23 7.99
CA SER A 55 3.28 -7.17 6.90
C SER A 55 4.37 -6.64 5.98
N VAL A 56 4.34 -5.37 5.60
CA VAL A 56 5.36 -4.77 4.74
C VAL A 56 6.71 -4.83 5.44
N GLU A 57 6.81 -4.36 6.68
CA GLU A 57 8.03 -4.38 7.49
C GLU A 57 8.62 -5.81 7.57
N SER A 58 7.78 -6.78 7.97
CA SER A 58 8.21 -8.17 8.08
C SER A 58 8.70 -8.75 6.76
N ARG A 59 8.05 -8.44 5.64
CA ARG A 59 8.37 -9.03 4.33
C ARG A 59 9.53 -8.32 3.63
N ALA A 60 9.72 -7.04 3.90
CA ALA A 60 10.83 -6.24 3.40
C ALA A 60 12.14 -6.50 4.18
N SER A 61 12.07 -6.97 5.43
CA SER A 61 13.22 -7.17 6.33
C SER A 61 14.41 -7.98 5.79
N ASN A 62 14.21 -8.85 4.80
CA ASN A 62 15.27 -9.68 4.20
C ASN A 62 15.71 -9.20 2.82
N LEU A 63 15.15 -8.09 2.34
CA LEU A 63 15.59 -7.45 1.12
C LEU A 63 16.84 -6.62 1.44
N ASN A 64 17.67 -6.42 0.42
CA ASN A 64 18.82 -5.54 0.50
C ASN A 64 18.65 -4.50 -0.61
N ALA A 65 18.38 -3.26 -0.24
CA ALA A 65 18.35 -2.20 -1.22
C ALA A 65 19.75 -2.00 -1.84
N PRO A 66 19.84 -1.85 -3.17
CA PRO A 66 21.07 -1.36 -3.78
C PRO A 66 21.31 0.10 -3.38
N GLU A 67 22.56 0.53 -3.41
CA GLU A 67 22.88 1.96 -3.33
C GLU A 67 22.24 2.70 -4.51
N PHE A 68 21.39 3.68 -4.23
CA PHE A 68 20.71 4.43 -5.27
C PHE A 68 21.67 5.36 -6.00
N THR A 69 21.70 5.21 -7.32
CA THR A 69 22.50 6.07 -8.20
C THR A 69 21.60 7.05 -8.94
N GLN A 70 22.18 8.15 -9.40
CA GLN A 70 21.47 9.12 -10.24
C GLN A 70 20.87 8.47 -11.49
N ALA A 71 21.56 7.50 -12.09
CA ALA A 71 21.06 6.76 -13.25
C ALA A 71 19.79 5.94 -12.94
N MET A 72 19.66 5.40 -11.73
CA MET A 72 18.44 4.70 -11.31
C MET A 72 17.27 5.66 -11.13
N VAL A 73 17.52 6.82 -10.52
CA VAL A 73 16.52 7.89 -10.38
C VAL A 73 16.01 8.33 -11.75
N GLU A 74 16.92 8.61 -12.68
CA GLU A 74 16.57 8.98 -14.06
C GLU A 74 15.80 7.89 -14.78
N ALA A 75 16.22 6.64 -14.66
CA ALA A 75 15.55 5.50 -15.29
C ALA A 75 14.15 5.23 -14.70
N GLY A 76 13.92 5.51 -13.42
CA GLY A 76 12.63 5.30 -12.77
C GLY A 76 11.60 6.40 -13.02
N ALA A 77 12.03 7.57 -13.51
CA ALA A 77 11.17 8.74 -13.65
C ALA A 77 10.04 8.53 -14.66
N GLY A 78 10.33 7.93 -15.82
CA GLY A 78 9.34 7.66 -16.86
C GLY A 78 8.26 6.69 -16.36
N ASP A 79 8.70 5.58 -15.77
CA ASP A 79 7.84 4.55 -15.20
C ASP A 79 6.95 5.09 -14.07
N TYR A 80 7.50 5.90 -13.16
CA TYR A 80 6.71 6.55 -12.11
C TYR A 80 5.62 7.46 -12.70
N LYS A 81 5.99 8.31 -13.66
CA LYS A 81 5.05 9.24 -14.29
C LYS A 81 3.93 8.50 -15.03
N ALA A 82 4.27 7.40 -15.70
CA ALA A 82 3.30 6.59 -16.45
C ALA A 82 2.36 5.77 -15.54
N MET A 83 2.87 5.23 -14.43
CA MET A 83 2.13 4.22 -13.64
C MET A 83 1.64 4.71 -12.27
N CYS A 84 2.33 5.68 -11.66
CA CYS A 84 2.13 6.04 -10.26
C CYS A 84 1.55 7.44 -10.08
N ALA A 85 1.98 8.41 -10.90
CA ALA A 85 1.68 9.82 -10.72
C ALA A 85 0.18 10.16 -10.80
N HIS A 86 -0.62 9.41 -11.56
CA HIS A 86 -2.07 9.62 -11.60
C HIS A 86 -2.74 9.43 -10.24
N CYS A 87 -2.32 8.42 -9.47
CA CYS A 87 -2.86 8.15 -8.14
C CYS A 87 -2.12 8.95 -7.07
N HIS A 88 -0.79 9.03 -7.13
CA HIS A 88 0.06 9.53 -6.05
C HIS A 88 0.52 10.99 -6.22
N GLY A 89 0.34 11.56 -7.41
CA GLY A 89 0.79 12.91 -7.76
C GLY A 89 2.29 12.97 -8.04
N GLY A 90 2.80 14.19 -8.17
CA GLY A 90 4.21 14.48 -8.40
C GLY A 90 4.70 15.63 -7.53
N VAL A 91 5.98 16.00 -7.67
CA VAL A 91 6.50 17.20 -7.00
C VAL A 91 5.95 18.43 -7.73
N GLY A 92 5.20 19.28 -7.03
CA GLY A 92 4.48 20.42 -7.64
C GLY A 92 3.23 20.02 -8.42
N GLU A 93 2.91 18.73 -8.51
CA GLU A 93 1.79 18.21 -9.29
C GLU A 93 0.77 17.50 -8.39
N GLY A 94 -0.49 17.91 -8.48
CA GLY A 94 -1.60 17.23 -7.82
C GLY A 94 -1.85 15.83 -8.36
N ARG A 95 -2.54 15.01 -7.56
CA ARG A 95 -3.07 13.71 -8.02
C ARG A 95 -4.21 13.96 -9.02
N ALA A 96 -4.55 12.95 -9.82
CA ALA A 96 -5.74 13.03 -10.65
C ALA A 96 -6.99 13.18 -9.77
N GLN A 97 -7.96 13.99 -10.19
CA GLN A 97 -9.15 14.30 -9.38
C GLN A 97 -9.91 13.02 -8.96
N TRP A 98 -9.98 12.02 -9.83
CA TRP A 98 -10.68 10.77 -9.52
C TRP A 98 -10.02 9.96 -8.39
N SER A 99 -8.72 10.15 -8.14
CA SER A 99 -8.01 9.42 -7.09
C SER A 99 -8.46 9.83 -5.68
N SER A 100 -9.19 10.94 -5.54
CA SER A 100 -9.80 11.34 -4.27
C SER A 100 -11.01 10.50 -3.87
N GLY A 101 -11.56 9.70 -4.80
CA GLY A 101 -12.66 8.77 -4.51
C GLY A 101 -12.18 7.36 -4.12
N MET A 102 -10.87 7.17 -3.96
CA MET A 102 -10.29 5.89 -3.58
C MET A 102 -10.20 5.77 -2.05
N LEU A 103 -10.48 4.57 -1.54
CA LEU A 103 -10.24 4.20 -0.15
C LEU A 103 -9.36 2.94 -0.07
N PRO A 104 -8.21 2.99 0.64
CA PRO A 104 -7.62 4.18 1.24
C PRO A 104 -7.18 5.21 0.18
N HIS A 105 -7.11 6.48 0.59
CA HIS A 105 -6.62 7.55 -0.27
C HIS A 105 -5.14 7.33 -0.59
N PRO A 106 -4.72 7.34 -1.87
CA PRO A 106 -3.31 7.20 -2.23
C PRO A 106 -2.47 8.30 -1.56
N PRO A 107 -1.40 7.97 -0.83
CA PRO A 107 -0.57 8.98 -0.17
C PRO A 107 0.21 9.79 -1.21
N ALA A 108 0.50 11.06 -0.91
CA ALA A 108 1.41 11.87 -1.71
C ALA A 108 2.86 11.39 -1.50
N LEU A 109 3.40 10.67 -2.49
CA LEU A 109 4.70 9.99 -2.36
C LEU A 109 5.87 10.96 -2.22
N ALA A 110 5.75 12.20 -2.69
CA ALA A 110 6.72 13.27 -2.48
C ALA A 110 7.01 13.55 -0.98
N ASN A 111 6.15 13.10 -0.06
CA ASN A 111 6.40 13.17 1.37
C ASN A 111 6.27 11.82 2.07
N ALA A 112 5.26 11.02 1.71
CA ALA A 112 4.95 9.78 2.42
C ALA A 112 6.07 8.75 2.32
N ALA A 113 6.84 8.71 1.24
CA ALA A 113 7.94 7.75 1.08
C ALA A 113 9.10 7.96 2.09
N LYS A 114 9.14 9.10 2.80
CA LYS A 114 10.14 9.34 3.86
C LYS A 114 9.97 8.45 5.08
N SER A 115 8.74 8.02 5.38
CA SER A 115 8.45 7.21 6.56
C SER A 115 8.69 5.71 6.36
N TRP A 116 9.03 5.30 5.14
CA TRP A 116 9.26 3.90 4.75
C TRP A 116 10.72 3.70 4.36
N SER A 117 11.28 2.53 4.65
CA SER A 117 12.60 2.12 4.17
C SER A 117 12.60 1.93 2.65
N ASP A 118 13.79 1.85 2.06
CA ASP A 118 13.94 1.64 0.62
C ASP A 118 13.39 0.26 0.20
N GLU A 119 13.65 -0.76 1.03
CA GLU A 119 13.12 -2.11 0.88
C GLU A 119 11.59 -2.16 0.98
N GLU A 120 11.01 -1.39 1.91
CA GLU A 120 9.57 -1.34 2.08
C GLU A 120 8.87 -0.67 0.90
N VAL A 121 9.43 0.44 0.38
CA VAL A 121 8.93 1.09 -0.83
C VAL A 121 9.03 0.14 -2.02
N PHE A 122 10.15 -0.55 -2.20
CA PHE A 122 10.28 -1.57 -3.24
C PHE A 122 9.26 -2.70 -3.09
N TRP A 123 9.06 -3.20 -1.88
CA TRP A 123 8.10 -4.27 -1.62
C TRP A 123 6.67 -3.84 -1.97
N LEU A 124 6.29 -2.62 -1.59
CA LEU A 124 5.01 -2.02 -1.92
C LEU A 124 4.83 -1.85 -3.43
N VAL A 125 5.83 -1.34 -4.16
CA VAL A 125 5.76 -1.23 -5.62
C VAL A 125 5.63 -2.61 -6.27
N LYS A 126 6.40 -3.60 -5.81
CA LYS A 126 6.39 -4.95 -6.37
C LYS A 126 5.07 -5.69 -6.14
N HIS A 127 4.50 -5.56 -4.96
CA HIS A 127 3.38 -6.40 -4.52
C HIS A 127 2.04 -5.67 -4.42
N GLY A 128 2.03 -4.35 -4.47
CA GLY A 128 0.84 -3.54 -4.22
C GLY A 128 0.30 -3.73 -2.80
N VAL A 129 -0.94 -3.29 -2.59
CA VAL A 129 -1.63 -3.47 -1.31
C VAL A 129 -2.98 -4.12 -1.57
N LYS A 130 -3.16 -5.32 -1.01
CA LYS A 130 -4.42 -6.07 -1.11
C LYS A 130 -5.55 -5.29 -0.44
N ALA A 131 -6.76 -5.41 -0.98
CA ALA A 131 -7.94 -4.67 -0.52
C ALA A 131 -7.76 -3.13 -0.61
N SER A 132 -6.97 -2.69 -1.59
CA SER A 132 -6.83 -1.29 -1.98
C SER A 132 -6.83 -1.19 -3.51
N GLY A 133 -6.79 0.03 -4.03
CA GLY A 133 -6.58 0.27 -5.46
C GLY A 133 -5.12 0.20 -5.93
N MET A 134 -4.15 -0.10 -5.05
CA MET A 134 -2.72 -0.17 -5.42
C MET A 134 -2.38 -1.55 -6.03
N PRO A 135 -2.06 -1.63 -7.34
CA PRO A 135 -1.78 -2.90 -8.01
C PRO A 135 -0.36 -3.43 -7.73
N ALA A 136 -0.15 -4.71 -8.01
CA ALA A 136 1.17 -5.35 -7.95
C ALA A 136 1.90 -5.25 -9.31
N PHE A 137 3.09 -4.67 -9.34
CA PHE A 137 3.86 -4.51 -10.59
C PHE A 137 4.90 -5.62 -10.84
N GLY A 138 5.21 -6.45 -9.85
CA GLY A 138 6.20 -7.52 -9.97
C GLY A 138 5.84 -8.66 -10.93
N GLY A 139 4.58 -8.71 -11.39
CA GLY A 139 4.15 -9.63 -12.45
C GLY A 139 4.43 -9.12 -13.86
N THR A 140 4.64 -7.81 -14.02
CA THR A 140 4.81 -7.15 -15.33
C THR A 140 6.17 -6.50 -15.51
N HIS A 141 6.92 -6.27 -14.44
CA HIS A 141 8.23 -5.59 -14.48
C HIS A 141 9.29 -6.39 -13.72
N GLU A 142 10.53 -6.35 -14.21
CA GLU A 142 11.68 -6.93 -13.52
C GLU A 142 12.05 -6.10 -12.28
N ASP A 143 12.63 -6.75 -11.27
CA ASP A 143 13.09 -6.11 -10.03
C ASP A 143 14.02 -4.91 -10.30
N ARG A 144 14.83 -4.95 -11.37
CA ARG A 144 15.69 -3.82 -11.76
C ARG A 144 14.87 -2.56 -12.04
N ALA A 145 13.79 -2.67 -12.80
CA ALA A 145 12.92 -1.53 -13.12
C ALA A 145 12.20 -1.05 -11.86
N LEU A 146 11.73 -1.97 -11.02
CA LEU A 146 11.08 -1.63 -9.76
C LEU A 146 12.01 -0.90 -8.78
N TRP A 147 13.28 -1.30 -8.70
CA TRP A 147 14.29 -0.57 -7.93
C TRP A 147 14.57 0.83 -8.48
N ASN A 148 14.52 1.03 -9.80
CA ASN A 148 14.63 2.36 -10.39
C ASN A 148 13.44 3.25 -9.97
N ILE A 149 12.21 2.72 -10.00
CA ILE A 149 11.02 3.42 -9.50
C ILE A 149 11.18 3.76 -8.02
N THR A 150 11.62 2.80 -7.20
CA THR A 150 11.91 3.02 -5.78
C THR A 150 12.92 4.14 -5.58
N ALA A 151 14.05 4.11 -6.30
CA ALA A 151 15.07 5.15 -6.23
C ALA A 151 14.50 6.53 -6.57
N PHE A 152 13.69 6.61 -7.64
CA PHE A 152 13.00 7.85 -8.01
C PHE A 152 12.07 8.34 -6.90
N VAL A 153 11.19 7.47 -6.39
CA VAL A 153 10.24 7.78 -5.31
C VAL A 153 10.95 8.28 -4.05
N LYS A 154 12.05 7.62 -3.66
CA LYS A 154 12.85 7.97 -2.48
C LYS A 154 13.61 9.29 -2.66
N ASN A 155 13.92 9.68 -3.89
CA ASN A 155 14.60 10.93 -4.19
C ASN A 155 13.64 12.12 -4.42
N MET A 156 12.37 11.87 -4.79
CA MET A 156 11.37 12.93 -5.01
C MET A 156 11.30 14.00 -3.92
N PRO A 157 11.38 13.68 -2.61
CA PRO A 157 11.23 14.71 -1.59
C PRO A 157 12.36 15.75 -1.54
N GLN A 158 13.44 15.52 -2.28
CA GLN A 158 14.58 16.42 -2.42
C GLN A 158 14.58 17.17 -3.76
N MET A 159 13.65 16.84 -4.66
CA MET A 159 13.57 17.46 -5.98
C MET A 159 12.86 18.82 -5.92
N SER A 160 13.30 19.76 -6.76
CA SER A 160 12.47 20.90 -7.15
C SER A 160 11.41 20.50 -8.17
N GLU A 161 10.38 21.34 -8.33
CA GLU A 161 9.35 21.15 -9.37
C GLU A 161 9.98 21.10 -10.77
N GLU A 162 11.01 21.92 -11.02
CA GLU A 162 11.75 21.93 -12.29
C GLU A 162 12.52 20.62 -12.53
N GLN A 163 13.19 20.09 -11.50
CA GLN A 163 13.88 18.79 -11.59
C GLN A 163 12.90 17.66 -11.86
N TYR A 164 11.77 17.62 -11.15
CA TYR A 164 10.74 16.62 -11.39
C TYR A 164 10.14 16.74 -12.80
N ALA A 165 9.84 17.95 -13.27
CA ALA A 165 9.27 18.19 -14.59
C ALA A 165 10.20 17.74 -15.74
N THR A 166 11.52 17.91 -15.58
CA THR A 166 12.52 17.57 -16.60
C THR A 166 12.84 16.07 -16.69
N LEU A 167 12.78 15.34 -15.56
CA LEU A 167 13.02 13.90 -15.52
C LEU A 167 11.89 13.10 -16.19
N GLY A 168 12.22 12.04 -16.93
CA GLY A 168 11.23 11.16 -17.58
C GLY A 168 10.59 11.70 -18.88
N SER A 169 10.85 12.95 -19.25
CA SER A 169 10.35 13.57 -20.50
C SER A 169 11.08 13.09 -21.76
N ALA A 170 12.18 12.33 -21.61
CA ALA A 170 13.05 11.88 -22.70
C ALA A 170 12.94 10.37 -23.03
N GLY A 171 12.03 9.63 -22.38
CA GLY A 171 11.92 8.18 -22.54
C GLY A 171 10.47 7.71 -22.48
N GLY A 172 9.70 8.03 -23.53
CA GLY A 172 8.40 7.41 -23.77
C GLY A 172 8.54 6.36 -24.87
N HIS A 173 8.03 5.16 -24.62
CA HIS A 173 7.70 4.19 -25.66
C HIS A 173 6.70 4.77 -26.67
#